data_AF-A0A7S1RVG0-F1
#
_entry.id   AF-A0A7S1RVG0-F1
#
_cell.length_a   1.000
_cell.length_b   1.000
_cell.length_c   1.000
_cell.angle_alpha   90.00
_cell.angle_beta   90.00
_cell.angle_gamma   90.00
#
_symmetry.space_group_name_H-M   'P 1'
#
loop_
_entity.id
_entity.type
_entity.pdbx_description
1 polymer ?
#
loop_
_entity_poly.entity_id
_entity_poly.type
_entity_poly.pdbx_seq_one_letter_code
_entity_poly.pdbx_strand_id
1 'polypeptide(L)'
;PGMHCWTVGAWSKCACYQQCIPGVRTRLVQCLATQCKTPEPASMQRCECPHCAACSVVWRMFILSSLFFAQAGVAFAIFLCYLHATTVKPERLIKISILQKLVGLFCKNLPPVVRLLVLTNVAFTLLIVAQTYAPRIFALAWMRDCFDSADLRLISLVVAGICAFQLLLGQCAKRLTRKPPWLFVPDRASWPTPIRQIRYVFRSLGP
;
A
#
# COMPACT_ATOMS: atom_id res chain seq x y z
N PRO A 1 16.04 13.13 -62.30
CA PRO A 1 15.91 12.37 -61.04
C PRO A 1 14.68 12.86 -60.23
N GLY A 2 13.57 12.13 -60.33
CA GLY A 2 12.32 12.48 -59.65
C GLY A 2 12.39 12.17 -58.16
N MET A 3 12.04 13.14 -57.32
CA MET A 3 12.00 12.97 -55.87
C MET A 3 10.68 12.28 -55.49
N HIS A 4 10.75 11.05 -54.95
CA HIS A 4 9.55 10.26 -54.64
C HIS A 4 8.93 10.65 -53.28
N CYS A 5 7.61 10.47 -53.16
CA CYS A 5 6.86 10.69 -51.92
C CYS A 5 6.95 9.48 -50.98
N TRP A 6 6.89 9.73 -49.67
CA TRP A 6 6.85 8.69 -48.66
C TRP A 6 5.52 7.94 -48.64
N THR A 7 5.58 6.61 -48.46
CA THR A 7 4.38 5.81 -48.16
C THR A 7 4.23 5.72 -46.64
N VAL A 8 3.12 6.25 -46.12
CA VAL A 8 2.88 6.38 -44.67
C VAL A 8 1.66 5.53 -44.28
N GLY A 9 1.88 4.55 -43.40
CA GLY A 9 0.83 3.70 -42.86
C GLY A 9 0.01 4.38 -41.74
N ALA A 10 -1.06 3.71 -41.33
CA ALA A 10 -1.85 4.12 -40.17
C ALA A 10 -1.03 3.99 -38.86
N TRP A 11 -1.37 4.80 -37.87
CA TRP A 11 -0.80 4.68 -36.53
C TRP A 11 -1.22 3.37 -35.87
N SER A 12 -0.27 2.72 -35.19
CA SER A 12 -0.55 1.58 -34.32
C SER A 12 -1.33 2.01 -33.08
N LYS A 13 -1.85 1.02 -32.34
CA LYS A 13 -2.46 1.26 -31.02
C LYS A 13 -1.42 1.92 -30.09
N CYS A 14 -1.88 2.81 -29.23
CA CYS A 14 -1.01 3.49 -28.26
C CYS A 14 -0.39 2.45 -27.31
N ALA A 15 0.95 2.35 -27.29
CA ALA A 15 1.67 1.53 -26.35
C ALA A 15 1.98 2.36 -25.09
N CYS A 16 1.40 1.95 -23.96
CA CYS A 16 1.52 2.62 -22.68
C CYS A 16 2.49 1.84 -21.80
N TYR A 17 3.77 2.25 -21.78
CA TYR A 17 4.81 1.55 -21.00
C TYR A 17 4.69 1.79 -19.50
N GLN A 18 4.13 2.94 -19.11
CA GLN A 18 3.96 3.33 -17.71
C GLN A 18 2.58 3.97 -17.52
N GLN A 19 2.02 3.80 -16.32
CA GLN A 19 0.76 4.44 -15.95
C GLN A 19 0.95 5.96 -15.87
N CYS A 20 -0.01 6.72 -16.40
CA CYS A 20 -0.04 8.19 -16.32
C CYS A 20 1.12 8.93 -17.01
N ILE A 21 1.81 8.27 -17.94
CA ILE A 21 2.82 8.88 -18.81
C ILE A 21 2.32 8.74 -20.25
N PRO A 22 2.55 9.75 -21.12
CA PRO A 22 2.18 9.65 -22.52
C PRO A 22 2.79 8.39 -23.15
N GLY A 23 1.92 7.60 -23.77
CA GLY A 23 2.33 6.44 -24.52
C GLY A 23 2.99 6.82 -25.85
N VAL A 24 3.47 5.80 -26.55
CA VAL A 24 4.03 5.95 -27.89
C VAL A 24 3.23 5.10 -28.86
N ARG A 25 2.84 5.68 -29.98
CA ARG A 25 2.33 4.95 -31.14
C ARG A 25 3.32 5.08 -32.28
N THR A 26 3.44 4.02 -33.05
CA THR A 26 4.36 3.90 -34.19
C THR A 26 3.57 3.78 -35.48
N ARG A 27 4.14 4.19 -36.60
CA ARG A 27 3.57 3.91 -37.92
C ARG A 27 4.67 3.51 -38.88
N LEU A 28 4.28 2.73 -39.88
CA LEU A 28 5.19 2.34 -40.95
C LEU A 28 5.44 3.53 -41.87
N VAL A 29 6.71 3.88 -42.07
CA VAL A 29 7.15 4.89 -43.03
C VAL A 29 8.14 4.21 -43.96
N GLN A 30 7.83 4.13 -45.25
CA GLN A 30 8.67 3.45 -46.24
C GLN A 30 8.92 4.35 -47.45
N CYS A 31 10.17 4.34 -47.92
CA CYS A 31 10.58 4.91 -49.19
C CYS A 31 10.82 3.76 -50.18
N LEU A 32 10.03 3.70 -51.25
CA LEU A 32 10.17 2.67 -52.29
C LEU A 32 11.20 3.05 -53.39
N ALA A 33 11.95 4.14 -53.18
CA ALA A 33 12.90 4.70 -54.15
C ALA A 33 14.28 4.90 -53.52
N THR A 34 15.27 5.21 -54.36
CA THR A 34 16.65 5.51 -53.90
C THR A 34 16.74 6.85 -53.16
N GLN A 35 15.85 7.81 -53.43
CA GLN A 35 15.78 9.10 -52.73
C GLN A 35 14.32 9.56 -52.56
N CYS A 36 13.94 9.89 -51.33
CA CYS A 36 12.64 10.47 -50.97
C CYS A 36 12.78 11.92 -50.49
N LYS A 37 11.68 12.67 -50.49
CA LYS A 37 11.63 14.07 -50.05
C LYS A 37 12.07 14.24 -48.59
N THR A 38 12.86 15.27 -48.30
CA THR A 38 13.17 15.69 -46.92
C THR A 38 12.19 16.77 -46.47
N PRO A 39 11.71 16.76 -45.21
CA PRO A 39 12.04 15.85 -44.12
C PRO A 39 11.26 14.51 -44.13
N GLU A 40 11.83 13.49 -43.51
CA GLU A 40 11.15 12.20 -43.26
C GLU A 40 9.95 12.41 -42.32
N PRO A 41 8.76 11.86 -42.63
CA PRO A 41 7.62 11.96 -41.74
C PRO A 41 7.86 11.15 -40.46
N ALA A 42 7.42 11.68 -39.31
CA ALA A 42 7.66 11.03 -38.02
C ALA A 42 7.13 9.60 -37.98
N SER A 43 7.99 8.65 -37.61
CA SER A 43 7.64 7.23 -37.41
C SER A 43 7.04 6.96 -36.02
N MET A 44 7.21 7.90 -35.08
CA MET A 44 6.72 7.82 -33.70
C MET A 44 5.95 9.08 -33.30
N GLN A 45 4.89 8.93 -32.52
CA GLN A 45 4.15 10.05 -31.95
C GLN A 45 3.71 9.74 -30.51
N ARG A 46 3.72 10.75 -29.65
CA ARG A 46 3.12 10.68 -28.32
C ARG A 46 1.60 10.52 -28.44
N CYS A 47 1.03 9.64 -27.63
CA CYS A 47 -0.40 9.44 -27.55
C CYS A 47 -0.86 9.48 -26.09
N GLU A 48 -2.06 9.98 -25.86
CA GLU A 48 -2.69 9.92 -24.55
C GLU A 48 -3.25 8.52 -24.34
N CYS A 49 -2.82 7.89 -23.25
CA CYS A 49 -3.32 6.59 -22.84
C CYS A 49 -4.67 6.78 -22.16
N PRO A 50 -5.80 6.28 -22.73
CA PRO A 50 -7.12 6.48 -22.14
C PRO A 50 -7.26 5.79 -20.77
N HIS A 51 -6.46 4.75 -20.52
CA HIS A 51 -6.34 4.09 -19.21
C HIS A 51 -5.69 4.96 -18.13
N CYS A 52 -5.28 6.18 -18.47
CA CYS A 52 -4.98 7.25 -17.51
C CYS A 52 -6.27 7.85 -16.90
N ALA A 53 -7.41 7.17 -17.02
CA ALA A 53 -8.68 7.54 -16.42
C ALA A 53 -8.57 7.52 -14.89
N ALA A 54 -8.35 8.68 -14.29
CA ALA A 54 -8.73 9.06 -12.91
C ALA A 54 -8.52 7.98 -11.82
N CYS A 55 -7.60 7.04 -11.99
CA CYS A 55 -7.38 6.01 -11.02
C CYS A 55 -6.53 6.70 -9.96
N SER A 56 -7.20 7.17 -8.90
CA SER A 56 -6.60 7.73 -7.68
C SER A 56 -5.65 6.75 -6.95
N VAL A 57 -5.20 5.71 -7.63
CA VAL A 57 -4.23 4.70 -7.22
C VAL A 57 -2.91 5.33 -6.83
N VAL A 58 -2.41 6.37 -7.52
CA VAL A 58 -1.18 7.05 -7.10
C VAL A 58 -1.33 7.61 -5.69
N TRP A 59 -2.42 8.34 -5.43
CA TRP A 59 -2.72 8.86 -4.10
C TRP A 59 -2.96 7.76 -3.07
N ARG A 60 -3.66 6.68 -3.43
CA ARG A 60 -3.92 5.54 -2.53
C ARG A 60 -2.65 4.76 -2.19
N MET A 61 -1.76 4.55 -3.17
CA MET A 61 -0.46 3.92 -2.98
C MET A 61 0.46 4.80 -2.14
N PHE A 62 0.41 6.13 -2.34
CA PHE A 62 1.12 7.08 -1.50
C PHE A 62 0.65 7.00 -0.04
N ILE A 63 -0.68 7.06 0.19
CA ILE A 63 -1.27 6.92 1.53
C ILE A 63 -0.88 5.58 2.16
N LEU A 64 -0.99 4.47 1.43
CA LEU A 64 -0.62 3.15 1.91
C LEU A 64 0.86 3.09 2.29
N SER A 65 1.74 3.62 1.46
CA SER A 65 3.18 3.70 1.73
C SER A 65 3.46 4.50 3.00
N SER A 66 2.87 5.70 3.13
CA SER A 66 3.00 6.52 4.34
C SER A 66 2.51 5.78 5.59
N LEU A 67 1.40 5.04 5.51
CA LEU A 67 0.89 4.24 6.62
C LEU A 67 1.82 3.08 6.99
N PHE A 68 2.45 2.41 6.02
CA PHE A 68 3.46 1.38 6.28
C PHE A 68 4.70 1.95 6.99
N PHE A 69 5.22 3.09 6.54
CA PHE A 69 6.33 3.77 7.19
C PHE A 69 5.97 4.24 8.60
N ALA A 70 4.78 4.81 8.79
CA ALA A 70 4.29 5.21 10.11
C ALA A 70 4.16 3.99 11.03
N GLN A 71 3.58 2.88 10.55
CA GLN A 71 3.48 1.63 11.31
C GLN A 71 4.87 1.12 11.72
N ALA A 72 5.84 1.10 10.79
CA ALA A 72 7.21 0.67 11.08
C ALA A 72 7.88 1.58 12.12
N GLY A 73 7.75 2.89 11.99
CA GLY A 73 8.31 3.86 12.95
C GLY A 73 7.71 3.71 14.35
N VAL A 74 6.39 3.56 14.46
CA VAL A 74 5.71 3.36 15.75
C VAL A 74 6.09 2.00 16.35
N ALA A 75 6.15 0.93 15.56
CA ALA A 75 6.58 -0.39 16.03
C ALA A 75 8.03 -0.40 16.52
N PHE A 76 8.93 0.29 15.82
CA PHE A 76 10.32 0.46 16.22
C PHE A 76 10.45 1.27 17.52
N ALA A 77 9.68 2.35 17.67
CA ALA A 77 9.64 3.11 18.91
C ALA A 77 9.18 2.25 20.10
N ILE A 78 8.13 1.43 19.92
CA ILE A 78 7.69 0.47 20.93
C ILE A 78 8.80 -0.53 21.28
N PHE A 79 9.49 -1.07 20.27
CA PHE A 79 10.59 -2.00 20.47
C PHE A 79 11.71 -1.37 21.31
N LEU A 80 12.13 -0.14 21.00
CA LEU A 80 13.12 0.59 21.79
C LEU A 80 12.65 0.84 23.22
N CYS A 81 11.38 1.19 23.42
CA CYS A 81 10.83 1.37 24.76
C CYS A 81 10.83 0.08 25.57
N TYR A 82 10.51 -1.07 24.95
CA TYR A 82 10.60 -2.37 25.61
C TYR A 82 12.04 -2.76 25.92
N LEU A 83 12.97 -2.53 24.99
CA LEU A 83 14.39 -2.80 25.19
C LEU A 83 14.99 -1.91 26.30
N HIS A 84 14.54 -0.66 26.41
CA HIS A 84 14.89 0.19 27.54
C HIS A 84 14.25 -0.31 28.83
N ALA A 85 12.99 -0.77 28.80
CA ALA A 85 12.32 -1.28 30.00
C ALA A 85 13.01 -2.54 30.57
N THR A 86 13.62 -3.39 29.74
CA THR A 86 14.36 -4.58 30.21
C THR A 86 15.70 -4.25 30.86
N THR A 87 16.29 -3.08 30.62
CA THR A 87 17.56 -2.67 31.24
C THR A 87 17.38 -1.96 32.58
N VAL A 88 16.17 -1.49 32.90
CA VAL A 88 15.89 -0.77 34.15
C VAL A 88 15.77 -1.73 35.33
N LYS A 89 16.67 -1.59 36.31
CA LYS A 89 16.63 -2.35 37.57
C LYS A 89 15.40 -1.99 38.42
N PRO A 90 14.80 -2.96 39.14
CA PRO A 90 13.58 -2.77 39.93
C PRO A 90 13.71 -1.67 41.01
N GLU A 91 14.90 -1.51 41.59
CA GLU A 91 15.19 -0.51 42.63
C GLU A 91 14.96 0.93 42.16
N ARG A 92 15.16 1.22 40.87
CA ARG A 92 14.93 2.55 40.30
C ARG A 92 13.46 2.88 40.05
N LEU A 93 12.55 1.90 40.10
CA LEU A 93 11.12 2.15 39.93
C LEU A 93 10.49 2.84 41.15
N ILE A 94 11.20 2.97 42.27
CA ILE A 94 10.68 3.63 43.48
C ILE A 94 10.67 5.17 43.31
N LYS A 95 11.60 5.73 42.54
CA LYS A 95 11.69 7.18 42.23
C LYS A 95 11.54 7.42 40.73
N ILE A 96 10.30 7.29 40.24
CA ILE A 96 9.99 7.46 38.81
C ILE A 96 10.09 8.94 38.42
N SER A 97 11.03 9.27 37.53
CA SER A 97 11.15 10.61 36.95
C SER A 97 9.98 10.92 36.02
N ILE A 98 9.66 12.21 35.83
CA ILE A 98 8.56 12.65 34.94
C ILE A 98 8.73 12.07 33.52
N LEU A 99 9.97 12.01 33.02
CA LEU A 99 10.27 11.43 31.71
C LEU A 99 9.89 9.95 31.63
N GLN A 100 10.18 9.16 32.67
CA GLN A 100 9.77 7.76 32.71
C GLN A 100 8.24 7.59 32.78
N LYS A 101 7.52 8.52 33.44
CA LYS A 101 6.04 8.53 33.41
C LYS A 101 5.51 8.79 32.01
N LEU A 102 6.11 9.72 31.26
CA LEU A 102 5.75 9.98 29.86
C LEU A 102 6.03 8.76 28.99
N VAL A 103 7.21 8.15 29.10
CA VAL A 103 7.53 6.91 28.38
C VAL A 103 6.53 5.80 28.71
N GLY A 104 6.18 5.63 29.99
CA GLY A 104 5.16 4.67 30.41
C GLY A 104 3.78 4.93 29.80
N LEU A 105 3.37 6.20 29.71
CA LEU A 105 2.12 6.61 29.04
C LEU A 105 2.17 6.28 27.54
N PHE A 106 3.28 6.59 26.88
CA PHE A 106 3.50 6.23 25.47
C PHE A 106 3.46 4.71 25.28
N CYS A 107 4.20 3.92 26.06
CA CYS A 107 4.19 2.45 26.01
C CYS A 107 2.79 1.85 26.21
N LYS A 108 1.94 2.50 27.00
CA LYS A 108 0.57 2.05 27.24
C LYS A 108 -0.36 2.36 26.06
N ASN A 109 -0.18 3.51 25.41
CA ASN A 109 -1.05 4.00 24.33
C ASN A 109 -0.58 3.60 22.93
N LEU A 110 0.71 3.29 22.74
CA LEU A 110 1.28 2.93 21.43
C LEU A 110 0.78 1.59 20.88
N PRO A 111 0.68 0.49 21.65
CA PRO A 111 0.20 -0.80 21.13
C PRO A 111 -1.19 -0.76 20.47
N PRO A 112 -2.24 -0.13 21.07
CA PRO A 112 -3.53 -0.04 20.39
C PRO A 112 -3.48 0.82 19.12
N VAL A 113 -2.61 1.84 19.07
CA VAL A 113 -2.41 2.65 17.85
C VAL A 113 -1.79 1.82 16.72
N VAL A 114 -0.77 0.99 17.03
CA VAL A 114 -0.18 0.08 16.03
C VAL A 114 -1.21 -0.90 15.49
N ARG A 115 -2.07 -1.45 16.36
CA ARG A 115 -3.16 -2.34 15.90
C ARG A 115 -4.14 -1.64 14.98
N LEU A 116 -4.51 -0.40 15.29
CA LEU A 116 -5.39 0.39 14.42
C LEU A 116 -4.72 0.66 13.07
N LEU A 117 -3.43 1.00 13.05
CA LEU A 117 -2.64 1.19 11.83
C LEU A 117 -2.57 -0.11 10.99
N VAL A 118 -2.27 -1.25 11.60
CA VAL A 118 -2.25 -2.56 10.92
C VAL A 118 -3.62 -2.86 10.31
N LEU A 119 -4.72 -2.66 11.05
CA LEU A 119 -6.07 -2.90 10.53
C LEU A 119 -6.43 -1.97 9.38
N THR A 120 -5.98 -0.72 9.47
CA THR A 120 -6.17 0.27 8.40
C THR A 120 -5.41 -0.18 7.15
N ASN A 121 -4.15 -0.62 7.31
CA ASN A 121 -3.35 -1.17 6.22
C ASN A 121 -4.01 -2.41 5.59
N VAL A 122 -4.50 -3.36 6.40
CA VAL A 122 -5.24 -4.53 5.90
C VAL A 122 -6.46 -4.10 5.09
N ALA A 123 -7.26 -3.16 5.60
CA ALA A 123 -8.45 -2.67 4.91
C ALA A 123 -8.10 -1.98 3.57
N PHE A 124 -7.05 -1.13 3.55
CA PHE A 124 -6.57 -0.51 2.32
C PHE A 124 -6.01 -1.52 1.32
N THR A 125 -5.25 -2.51 1.78
CA THR A 125 -4.74 -3.59 0.93
C THR A 125 -5.88 -4.40 0.33
N LEU A 126 -6.88 -4.79 1.11
CA LEU A 126 -8.08 -5.48 0.62
C LEU A 126 -8.84 -4.63 -0.40
N LEU A 127 -8.95 -3.32 -0.17
CA LEU A 127 -9.58 -2.40 -1.11
C LEU A 127 -8.81 -2.33 -2.44
N ILE A 128 -7.48 -2.26 -2.40
CA ILE A 128 -6.66 -2.27 -3.63
C ILE A 128 -6.78 -3.60 -4.36
N VAL A 129 -6.71 -4.73 -3.66
CA VAL A 129 -6.90 -6.07 -4.25
C VAL A 129 -8.30 -6.18 -4.87
N ALA A 130 -9.34 -5.72 -4.17
CA ALA A 130 -10.68 -5.69 -4.71
C ALA A 130 -10.75 -4.81 -5.97
N GLN A 131 -10.10 -3.65 -5.99
CA GLN A 131 -10.07 -2.78 -7.17
C GLN A 131 -9.27 -3.38 -8.35
N THR A 132 -8.20 -4.12 -8.08
CA THR A 132 -7.36 -4.70 -9.14
C THR A 132 -7.93 -6.00 -9.71
N TYR A 133 -8.71 -6.75 -8.93
CA TYR A 133 -9.28 -8.05 -9.33
C TYR A 133 -10.80 -8.06 -9.49
N ALA A 134 -11.52 -6.98 -9.14
CA ALA A 134 -12.96 -6.93 -9.36
C ALA A 134 -13.28 -7.08 -10.85
N PRO A 135 -14.17 -8.02 -11.22
CA PRO A 135 -14.53 -8.24 -12.61
C PRO A 135 -15.24 -7.01 -13.18
N ARG A 136 -15.12 -6.81 -14.50
CA ARG A 136 -15.75 -5.72 -15.26
C ARG A 136 -17.26 -5.61 -15.04
N ILE A 137 -17.91 -6.64 -14.49
CA ILE A 137 -19.34 -6.67 -14.17
C ILE A 137 -19.74 -5.52 -13.23
N PHE A 138 -18.85 -5.13 -12.31
CA PHE A 138 -19.16 -4.03 -11.37
C PHE A 138 -18.94 -2.63 -11.95
N ALA A 139 -18.41 -2.51 -13.18
CA ALA A 139 -18.12 -1.32 -14.01
C ALA A 139 -18.34 0.10 -13.41
N LEU A 140 -17.93 0.32 -12.16
CA LEU A 140 -18.00 1.62 -11.51
C LEU A 140 -17.13 2.56 -12.33
N ALA A 141 -17.64 3.75 -12.64
CA ALA A 141 -16.99 4.70 -13.54
C ALA A 141 -15.54 5.02 -13.15
N TRP A 142 -15.20 4.89 -11.87
CA TRP A 142 -13.85 5.11 -11.34
C TRP A 142 -12.92 3.88 -11.32
N MET A 143 -13.35 2.69 -11.79
CA MET A 143 -12.57 1.44 -11.74
C MET A 143 -12.28 0.80 -13.11
N ARG A 144 -12.79 1.35 -14.22
CA ARG A 144 -12.85 0.65 -15.51
C ARG A 144 -11.49 0.23 -16.09
N ASP A 145 -10.41 0.91 -15.73
CA ASP A 145 -9.11 0.73 -16.38
C ASP A 145 -8.00 0.14 -15.47
N CYS A 146 -8.26 -0.04 -14.18
CA CYS A 146 -7.20 -0.41 -13.24
C CYS A 146 -6.86 -1.92 -13.29
N PHE A 147 -7.71 -2.75 -13.91
CA PHE A 147 -7.50 -4.19 -14.12
C PHE A 147 -6.42 -4.52 -15.17
N ASP A 148 -6.21 -3.66 -16.18
CA ASP A 148 -5.38 -4.00 -17.34
C ASP A 148 -3.87 -4.02 -17.01
N SER A 149 -3.45 -3.27 -15.98
CA SER A 149 -2.05 -3.21 -15.55
C SER A 149 -1.59 -4.53 -14.91
N ALA A 150 -0.64 -5.21 -15.54
CA ALA A 150 0.00 -6.41 -14.98
C ALA A 150 0.84 -6.06 -13.74
N ASP A 151 1.55 -4.94 -13.76
CA ASP A 151 2.42 -4.50 -12.66
C ASP A 151 1.62 -4.20 -11.39
N LEU A 152 0.49 -3.48 -11.52
CA LEU A 152 -0.37 -3.16 -10.37
C LEU A 152 -0.94 -4.43 -9.73
N ARG A 153 -1.31 -5.42 -10.55
CA ARG A 153 -1.77 -6.73 -10.10
C ARG A 153 -0.70 -7.49 -9.33
N LEU A 154 0.53 -7.54 -9.87
CA LEU A 154 1.67 -8.16 -9.19
C LEU A 154 2.00 -7.48 -7.86
N ILE A 155 2.12 -6.14 -7.85
CA ILE A 155 2.41 -5.37 -6.63
C ILE A 155 1.30 -5.59 -5.59
N SER A 156 0.03 -5.56 -5.99
CA SER A 156 -1.09 -5.79 -5.06
C SER A 156 -1.05 -7.18 -4.43
N LEU A 157 -0.65 -8.22 -5.17
CA LEU A 157 -0.47 -9.57 -4.62
C LEU A 157 0.70 -9.64 -3.63
N VAL A 158 1.84 -9.04 -3.97
CA VAL A 158 3.01 -9.01 -3.09
C VAL A 158 2.65 -8.31 -1.77
N VAL A 159 2.01 -7.15 -1.84
CA VAL A 159 1.58 -6.39 -0.65
C VAL A 159 0.55 -7.17 0.17
N ALA A 160 -0.43 -7.83 -0.48
CA ALA A 160 -1.39 -8.69 0.20
C ALA A 160 -0.71 -9.88 0.89
N GLY A 161 0.28 -10.50 0.24
CA GLY A 161 1.08 -11.59 0.83
C GLY A 161 1.85 -11.14 2.07
N ILE A 162 2.52 -9.98 2.00
CA ILE A 162 3.23 -9.39 3.16
C ILE A 162 2.23 -9.11 4.30
N CYS A 163 1.07 -8.54 3.97
CA CYS A 163 0.04 -8.23 4.96
C CYS A 163 -0.51 -9.50 5.64
N ALA A 164 -0.80 -10.54 4.86
CA ALA A 164 -1.22 -11.85 5.37
C ALA A 164 -0.13 -12.46 6.26
N PHE A 165 1.14 -12.41 5.83
CA PHE A 165 2.26 -12.90 6.63
C PHE A 165 2.41 -12.15 7.96
N GLN A 166 2.26 -10.81 7.97
CA GLN A 166 2.26 -10.02 9.21
C GLN A 166 1.14 -10.43 10.16
N LEU A 167 -0.08 -10.66 9.65
CA LEU A 167 -1.20 -11.14 10.46
C LEU A 167 -0.93 -12.53 11.04
N LEU A 168 -0.39 -13.45 10.23
CA LEU A 168 -0.01 -14.80 10.68
C LEU A 168 1.06 -14.74 11.77
N LEU A 169 2.12 -13.95 11.59
CA LEU A 169 3.14 -13.74 12.61
C LEU A 169 2.55 -13.14 13.88
N GLY A 170 1.66 -12.15 13.77
CA GLY A 170 0.97 -11.56 14.92
C GLY A 170 0.12 -12.59 15.69
N GLN A 171 -0.57 -13.47 14.98
CA GLN A 171 -1.34 -14.56 15.57
C GLN A 171 -0.44 -15.63 16.22
N CYS A 172 0.65 -16.02 15.55
CA CYS A 172 1.63 -16.97 16.09
C CYS A 172 2.29 -16.41 17.35
N ALA A 173 2.75 -15.16 17.31
CA ALA A 173 3.31 -14.47 18.47
C ALA A 173 2.31 -14.43 19.64
N LYS A 174 1.03 -14.19 19.36
CA LYS A 174 -0.02 -14.20 20.38
C LYS A 174 -0.20 -15.56 21.06
N ARG A 175 -0.08 -16.66 20.30
CA ARG A 175 -0.24 -18.02 20.82
C ARG A 175 0.99 -18.49 21.59
N LEU A 176 2.18 -18.14 21.12
CA LEU A 176 3.45 -18.62 21.67
C LEU A 176 3.97 -17.76 22.83
N THR A 177 3.69 -16.45 22.84
CA THR A 177 4.17 -15.57 23.91
C THR A 177 3.19 -15.54 25.08
N ARG A 178 3.63 -16.04 26.25
CA ARG A 178 2.90 -15.81 27.50
C ARG A 178 2.93 -14.32 27.80
N LYS A 179 1.76 -13.68 27.79
CA LYS A 179 1.65 -12.28 28.23
C LYS A 179 2.07 -12.19 29.69
N PRO A 180 2.99 -11.28 30.06
CA PRO A 180 3.37 -11.15 31.44
C PRO A 180 2.17 -10.67 32.28
N PRO A 181 2.03 -11.13 33.54
CA PRO A 181 0.82 -10.96 34.34
C PRO A 181 0.47 -9.48 34.60
N TRP A 182 1.46 -8.59 34.62
CA TRP A 182 1.24 -7.15 34.80
C TRP A 182 0.63 -6.44 33.58
N LEU A 183 0.61 -7.08 32.40
CA LEU A 183 -0.06 -6.56 31.21
C LEU A 183 -1.54 -6.98 31.14
N PHE A 184 -1.98 -7.84 32.06
CA PHE A 184 -3.34 -8.34 32.11
C PHE A 184 -4.24 -7.28 32.76
N VAL A 185 -4.85 -6.42 31.94
CA VAL A 185 -5.92 -5.53 32.43
C VAL A 185 -7.16 -6.38 32.65
N PRO A 186 -7.69 -6.50 33.89
CA PRO A 186 -8.90 -7.27 34.14
C PRO A 186 -10.09 -6.69 33.35
N ASP A 187 -10.97 -7.57 32.88
CA ASP A 187 -12.16 -7.14 32.14
C ASP A 187 -13.10 -6.37 33.06
N ARG A 188 -13.22 -5.06 32.82
CA ARG A 188 -14.17 -4.20 33.54
C ARG A 188 -15.55 -4.37 32.89
N ALA A 189 -16.51 -4.88 33.65
CA ALA A 189 -17.87 -5.19 33.19
C ALA A 189 -18.71 -3.95 32.79
N SER A 190 -18.25 -2.74 33.05
CA SER A 190 -19.04 -1.50 32.96
C SER A 190 -19.16 -0.88 31.55
N TRP A 191 -18.66 -1.52 30.50
CA TRP A 191 -18.67 -0.95 29.15
C TRP A 191 -19.95 -1.29 28.39
N PRO A 192 -20.54 -0.34 27.64
CA PRO A 192 -21.72 -0.61 26.82
C PRO A 192 -21.42 -1.67 25.75
N THR A 193 -22.43 -2.47 25.41
CA THR A 193 -22.34 -3.65 24.54
C THR A 193 -21.65 -3.44 23.18
N PRO A 194 -21.88 -2.35 22.42
CA PRO A 194 -21.21 -2.18 21.11
C PRO A 194 -19.70 -2.01 21.25
N ILE A 195 -19.24 -1.28 22.26
CA ILE A 195 -17.80 -1.10 22.52
C ILE A 195 -17.17 -2.43 22.96
N ARG A 196 -17.92 -3.25 23.70
CA ARG A 196 -17.47 -4.58 24.13
C ARG A 196 -17.22 -5.52 22.95
N GLN A 197 -18.10 -5.53 21.95
CA GLN A 197 -17.95 -6.34 20.74
C GLN A 197 -16.75 -5.89 19.91
N ILE A 198 -16.61 -4.59 19.66
CA ILE A 198 -15.45 -4.02 18.95
C ILE A 198 -14.17 -4.44 19.66
N ARG A 199 -14.10 -4.28 20.99
CA ARG A 199 -12.92 -4.63 21.77
C ARG A 199 -12.60 -6.14 21.72
N TYR A 200 -13.61 -6.99 21.60
CA TYR A 200 -13.43 -8.43 21.42
C TYR A 200 -12.77 -8.76 20.08
N VAL A 201 -13.20 -8.10 19.00
CA VAL A 201 -12.59 -8.20 17.67
C VAL A 201 -11.16 -7.66 17.68
N PHE A 202 -10.92 -6.48 18.28
CA PHE A 202 -9.56 -5.95 18.43
C PHE A 202 -8.66 -6.86 19.27
N ARG A 203 -9.20 -7.55 20.28
CA ARG A 203 -8.45 -8.56 21.05
C ARG A 203 -8.18 -9.82 20.24
N SER A 204 -9.08 -10.24 19.35
CA SER A 204 -8.88 -11.45 18.53
C SER A 204 -7.76 -11.24 17.52
N LEU A 205 -7.62 -10.02 16.99
CA LEU A 205 -6.68 -9.64 15.92
C LEU A 205 -5.19 -9.54 16.31
N GLY A 206 -4.80 -9.61 17.60
CA GLY A 206 -3.37 -9.66 17.98
C GLY A 206 -3.03 -9.17 19.39
N PRO A 207 -1.76 -9.32 19.85
CA PRO A 207 -1.24 -8.73 21.08
C PRO A 207 -1.02 -7.22 20.96
#